data_AF-A0A354J3X4-F1
#
_entry.id   AF-A0A354J3X4-F1
#
_cell.length_a   1.000
_cell.length_b   1.000
_cell.length_c   1.000
_cell.angle_alpha   90.00
_cell.angle_beta   90.00
_cell.angle_gamma   90.00
#
_symmetry.space_group_name_H-M   'P 1'
#
loop_
_entity.id
_entity.type
_entity.pdbx_description
1 polymer ?
#
loop_
_entity_poly.entity_id
_entity_poly.type
_entity_poly.pdbx_seq_one_letter_code
_entity_poly.pdbx_strand_id
1 'polypeptide(L)'
;MKPDIIQGKVLQSGKDFIEVEGYGKIPLDQDYKIYKIYGELSMESTNSILVGYDTTDFVVSGGKISAALIKESIKAENIRVLIKTTDYTGYYHNEVTLTSDEEFTIQGKKNKKTYAAGETVTINPDYELLSDGRVKVETASEKGKIQLLSVKRMSGNPKYRGSIEIAKDANGLLIVNELPLEEYLYAVIPSEMPTYYGMEPLKVQAVCARSYAYRHLLANSLNQYGAHVDDSVSYQVYNNISENEDSILAVKDTYGQVIKYDEEVITAYYFSTSCGHTTMPEYVWANGQPIPYLKGKLMATENSKEVSSQESIRLYQDLSKEENFRKFIKDDDVVTYDSEFDWYRWNTT
;
A
#
# COMPACT_ATOMS: atom_id res chain seq x y z
N MET A 1 31.87 15.22 -23.92
CA MET A 1 31.78 14.06 -23.01
C MET A 1 30.62 13.21 -23.47
N LYS A 2 30.78 11.89 -23.59
CA LYS A 2 29.63 11.01 -23.84
C LYS A 2 28.77 10.98 -22.57
N PRO A 3 27.44 10.89 -22.69
CA PRO A 3 26.61 10.65 -21.52
C PRO A 3 26.93 9.28 -20.93
N ASP A 4 27.01 9.21 -19.60
CA ASP A 4 27.12 7.96 -18.86
C ASP A 4 25.72 7.39 -18.65
N ILE A 5 25.52 6.09 -18.81
CA ILE A 5 24.26 5.43 -18.49
C ILE A 5 24.42 4.72 -17.15
N ILE A 6 23.52 4.98 -16.22
CA ILE A 6 23.48 4.29 -14.93
C ILE A 6 22.22 3.43 -14.81
N GLN A 7 22.33 2.35 -14.06
CA GLN A 7 21.28 1.36 -13.85
C GLN A 7 21.23 1.00 -12.37
N GLY A 8 20.02 0.92 -11.81
CA GLY A 8 19.84 0.53 -10.42
C GLY A 8 18.40 0.79 -9.96
N LYS A 9 18.06 0.22 -8.80
CA LYS A 9 16.76 0.39 -8.18
C LYS A 9 16.53 1.85 -7.81
N VAL A 10 15.37 2.40 -8.19
CA VAL A 10 14.97 3.76 -7.78
C VAL A 10 14.55 3.73 -6.32
N LEU A 11 15.21 4.47 -5.45
CA LEU A 11 14.93 4.47 -4.00
C LEU A 11 13.99 5.60 -3.59
N GLN A 12 14.03 6.73 -4.29
CA GLN A 12 13.21 7.91 -4.03
C GLN A 12 13.17 8.76 -5.30
N SER A 13 12.04 9.39 -5.60
CA SER A 13 11.93 10.37 -6.69
C SER A 13 11.35 11.67 -6.14
N GLY A 14 12.12 12.75 -6.28
CA GLY A 14 11.73 14.09 -5.87
C GLY A 14 11.42 14.97 -7.07
N LYS A 15 11.12 16.25 -6.81
CA LYS A 15 10.81 17.23 -7.87
C LYS A 15 12.02 17.52 -8.77
N ASP A 16 13.21 17.48 -8.21
CA ASP A 16 14.47 17.92 -8.84
C ASP A 16 15.60 16.90 -8.73
N PHE A 17 15.32 15.69 -8.21
CA PHE A 17 16.30 14.61 -8.10
C PHE A 17 15.65 13.23 -8.25
N ILE A 18 16.46 12.24 -8.60
CA ILE A 18 16.14 10.82 -8.43
C ILE A 18 17.26 10.20 -7.61
N GLU A 19 16.89 9.43 -6.59
CA GLU A 19 17.83 8.61 -5.82
C GLU A 19 17.88 7.21 -6.43
N VAL A 20 19.05 6.80 -6.88
CA VAL A 20 19.28 5.47 -7.46
C VAL A 20 20.24 4.70 -6.56
N GLU A 21 19.90 3.45 -6.26
CA GLU A 21 20.73 2.55 -5.45
C GLU A 21 22.16 2.45 -6.01
N GLY A 22 23.15 2.56 -5.13
CA GLY A 22 24.58 2.62 -5.51
C GLY A 22 25.07 4.03 -5.92
N TYR A 23 24.22 4.87 -6.51
CA TYR A 23 24.60 6.19 -7.01
C TYR A 23 24.21 7.35 -6.08
N GLY A 24 23.17 7.18 -5.26
CA GLY A 24 22.65 8.23 -4.37
C GLY A 24 21.73 9.20 -5.12
N LYS A 25 21.53 10.40 -4.57
CA LYS A 25 20.66 11.43 -5.14
C LYS A 25 21.34 12.14 -6.30
N ILE A 26 20.73 12.09 -7.47
CA ILE A 26 21.24 12.70 -8.70
C ILE A 26 20.25 13.78 -9.16
N PRO A 27 20.70 15.03 -9.36
CA PRO A 27 19.85 16.12 -9.80
C PRO A 27 19.32 15.91 -11.23
N LEU A 28 18.13 16.43 -11.50
CA LEU A 28 17.51 16.42 -12.82
C LEU A 28 18.00 17.62 -13.67
N ASP A 29 18.17 17.39 -14.96
CA ASP A 29 18.34 18.46 -15.93
C ASP A 29 17.02 19.23 -16.15
N GLN A 30 17.08 20.51 -16.56
CA GLN A 30 15.89 21.31 -16.82
C GLN A 30 15.05 20.76 -17.97
N ASP A 31 15.71 20.19 -18.98
CA ASP A 31 15.07 19.63 -20.16
C ASP A 31 14.92 18.11 -20.08
N TYR A 32 15.02 17.54 -18.87
CA TYR A 32 14.92 16.10 -18.61
C TYR A 32 13.67 15.48 -19.24
N LYS A 33 13.85 14.35 -19.95
CA LYS A 33 12.78 13.61 -20.62
C LYS A 33 12.70 12.16 -20.15
N ILE A 34 11.49 11.63 -20.14
CA ILE A 34 11.21 10.24 -19.78
C ILE A 34 10.64 9.55 -21.00
N TYR A 35 11.27 8.46 -21.42
CA TYR A 35 10.88 7.69 -22.58
C TYR A 35 10.55 6.27 -22.17
N LYS A 36 9.37 5.80 -22.58
CA LYS A 36 9.05 4.37 -22.59
C LYS A 36 9.57 3.79 -23.89
N ILE A 37 10.53 2.87 -23.81
CA ILE A 37 11.20 2.30 -24.99
C ILE A 37 10.84 0.83 -25.25
N TYR A 38 9.90 0.28 -24.48
CA TYR A 38 9.29 -1.02 -24.74
C TYR A 38 7.89 -0.88 -25.32
N GLY A 39 7.47 -1.86 -26.12
CA GLY A 39 6.20 -1.79 -26.85
C GLY A 39 6.22 -0.60 -27.82
N GLU A 40 5.23 0.28 -27.69
CA GLU A 40 5.18 1.53 -28.46
C GLU A 40 5.97 2.64 -27.77
N LEU A 41 6.88 3.28 -28.52
CA LEU A 41 7.68 4.41 -28.04
C LEU A 41 6.77 5.58 -27.65
N SER A 42 6.85 6.03 -26.40
CA SER A 42 6.11 7.19 -25.90
C SER A 42 6.95 8.02 -24.93
N MET A 43 6.60 9.31 -24.80
CA MET A 43 7.06 10.13 -23.69
C MET A 43 6.14 9.93 -22.50
N GLU A 44 6.73 9.87 -21.30
CA GLU A 44 6.03 9.54 -20.06
C GLU A 44 6.15 10.65 -19.01
N SER A 45 5.36 10.53 -17.95
CA SER A 45 5.41 11.44 -16.80
C SER A 45 6.36 10.95 -15.71
N THR A 46 6.71 11.83 -14.76
CA THR A 46 7.61 11.49 -13.64
C THR A 46 7.11 10.33 -12.78
N ASN A 47 5.79 10.18 -12.64
CA ASN A 47 5.22 9.07 -11.85
C ASN A 47 5.45 7.71 -12.51
N SER A 48 5.76 7.66 -13.81
CA SER A 48 6.09 6.43 -14.54
C SER A 48 7.46 5.86 -14.13
N ILE A 49 8.28 6.62 -13.40
CA ILE A 49 9.54 6.13 -12.80
C ILE A 49 9.21 5.55 -11.43
N LEU A 50 8.95 4.27 -11.40
CA LEU A 50 8.47 3.59 -10.21
C LEU A 50 9.60 3.38 -9.19
N VAL A 51 9.37 3.81 -7.93
CA VAL A 51 10.30 3.51 -6.83
C VAL A 51 10.29 2.01 -6.51
N GLY A 52 11.38 1.46 -6.01
CA GLY A 52 11.52 0.03 -5.74
C GLY A 52 11.84 -0.86 -6.93
N TYR A 53 11.95 -0.30 -8.14
CA TYR A 53 12.23 -1.06 -9.37
C TYR A 53 13.45 -0.51 -10.11
N ASP A 54 14.11 -1.37 -10.89
CA ASP A 54 15.31 -1.10 -11.69
C ASP A 54 15.05 -1.18 -13.21
N THR A 55 13.78 -1.08 -13.62
CA THR A 55 13.31 -1.15 -15.01
C THR A 55 13.70 0.09 -15.85
N THR A 56 14.33 1.10 -15.23
CA THR A 56 14.64 2.39 -15.84
C THR A 56 16.14 2.63 -15.88
N ASP A 57 16.67 2.91 -17.07
CA ASP A 57 18.04 3.40 -17.25
C ASP A 57 18.06 4.92 -17.22
N PHE A 58 19.09 5.51 -16.60
CA PHE A 58 19.24 6.96 -16.53
C PHE A 58 20.46 7.42 -17.31
N VAL A 59 20.23 8.34 -18.24
CA VAL A 59 21.27 8.98 -19.06
C VAL A 59 21.77 10.22 -18.31
N VAL A 60 23.01 10.17 -17.85
CA VAL A 60 23.64 11.20 -17.03
C VAL A 60 24.64 12.01 -17.86
N SER A 61 24.51 13.33 -17.83
CA SER A 61 25.42 14.27 -18.48
C SER A 61 25.71 15.43 -17.53
N GLY A 62 26.99 15.76 -17.34
CA GLY A 62 27.38 16.84 -16.43
C GLY A 62 26.96 16.61 -14.97
N GLY A 63 26.82 15.35 -14.55
CA GLY A 63 26.35 14.97 -13.21
C GLY A 63 24.84 15.12 -12.98
N LYS A 64 24.06 15.40 -14.03
CA LYS A 64 22.60 15.49 -13.98
C LYS A 64 21.95 14.42 -14.85
N ILE A 65 20.78 13.95 -14.44
CA ILE A 65 19.96 13.07 -15.26
C ILE A 65 19.33 13.90 -16.38
N SER A 66 19.71 13.60 -17.61
CA SER A 66 19.22 14.23 -18.84
C SER A 66 18.08 13.45 -19.50
N ALA A 67 18.02 12.14 -19.29
CA ALA A 67 16.87 11.32 -19.71
C ALA A 67 16.71 10.06 -18.84
N ALA A 68 15.48 9.55 -18.76
CA ALA A 68 15.16 8.23 -18.24
C ALA A 68 14.54 7.36 -19.34
N LEU A 69 14.96 6.10 -19.40
CA LEU A 69 14.57 5.14 -20.41
C LEU A 69 13.92 3.94 -19.70
N ILE A 70 12.59 3.88 -19.71
CA ILE A 70 11.83 2.76 -19.14
C ILE A 70 11.88 1.61 -20.14
N LYS A 71 12.57 0.52 -19.78
CA LYS A 71 12.97 -0.56 -20.68
C LYS A 71 12.00 -1.72 -20.76
N GLU A 72 11.11 -1.86 -19.79
CA GLU A 72 10.18 -2.98 -19.71
C GLU A 72 8.95 -2.63 -18.87
N SER A 73 7.89 -3.42 -19.02
CA SER A 73 6.70 -3.31 -18.19
C SER A 73 6.98 -3.80 -16.77
N ILE A 74 6.32 -3.17 -15.80
CA ILE A 74 6.47 -3.54 -14.39
C ILE A 74 5.79 -4.88 -14.12
N LYS A 75 6.52 -5.77 -13.46
CA LYS A 75 5.96 -6.91 -12.76
C LYS A 75 5.90 -6.55 -11.29
N ALA A 76 4.69 -6.39 -10.75
CA ALA A 76 4.48 -5.93 -9.38
C ALA A 76 4.80 -7.04 -8.36
N GLU A 77 6.06 -7.45 -8.29
CA GLU A 77 6.53 -8.53 -7.43
C GLU A 77 6.67 -8.06 -5.99
N ASN A 78 7.19 -6.83 -5.79
CA ASN A 78 7.44 -6.26 -4.47
C ASN A 78 6.63 -4.99 -4.23
N ILE A 79 6.30 -4.75 -2.96
CA ILE A 79 5.69 -3.51 -2.49
C ILE A 79 6.57 -2.86 -1.42
N ARG A 80 6.53 -1.53 -1.37
CA ARG A 80 7.27 -0.69 -0.43
C ARG A 80 6.27 0.09 0.41
N VAL A 81 6.25 -0.16 1.72
CA VAL A 81 5.25 0.37 2.65
C VAL A 81 5.93 1.35 3.60
N LEU A 82 5.50 2.60 3.58
CA LEU A 82 5.96 3.62 4.52
C LEU A 82 5.33 3.37 5.90
N ILE A 83 6.16 3.09 6.89
CA ILE A 83 5.71 2.78 8.25
C ILE A 83 5.55 4.09 9.03
N LYS A 84 4.33 4.39 9.46
CA LYS A 84 4.04 5.56 10.29
C LYS A 84 4.47 5.35 11.74
N THR A 85 4.55 6.43 12.50
CA THR A 85 4.73 6.42 13.95
C THR A 85 3.59 5.65 14.65
N THR A 86 3.74 5.41 15.95
CA THR A 86 2.64 4.89 16.80
C THR A 86 1.38 5.74 16.62
N ASP A 87 0.23 5.07 16.61
CA ASP A 87 -1.11 5.64 16.37
C ASP A 87 -1.27 6.31 14.99
N TYR A 88 -0.40 5.99 14.03
CA TYR A 88 -0.45 6.50 12.65
C TYR A 88 -0.37 8.04 12.56
N THR A 89 0.30 8.68 13.52
CA THR A 89 0.28 10.16 13.67
C THR A 89 1.20 10.91 12.71
N GLY A 90 2.25 10.27 12.17
CA GLY A 90 3.19 10.91 11.25
C GLY A 90 4.10 9.92 10.52
N TYR A 91 4.88 10.43 9.57
CA TYR A 91 5.83 9.63 8.77
C TYR A 91 7.24 9.60 9.35
N TYR A 92 7.60 10.60 10.15
CA TYR A 92 8.97 10.81 10.61
C TYR A 92 9.17 10.26 12.03
N HIS A 93 10.21 9.46 12.20
CA HIS A 93 10.62 8.84 13.46
C HIS A 93 11.88 9.53 13.97
N ASN A 94 11.96 9.82 15.27
CA ASN A 94 13.17 10.41 15.86
C ASN A 94 14.31 9.38 15.97
N GLU A 95 13.94 8.13 16.25
CA GLU A 95 14.83 6.98 16.33
C GLU A 95 14.06 5.71 15.96
N VAL A 96 14.78 4.67 15.58
CA VAL A 96 14.24 3.36 15.25
C VAL A 96 14.96 2.32 16.09
N THR A 97 14.26 1.79 17.09
CA THR A 97 14.71 0.62 17.84
C THR A 97 14.10 -0.65 17.23
N LEU A 98 14.94 -1.62 16.89
CA LEU A 98 14.55 -2.87 16.25
C LEU A 98 15.33 -4.09 16.77
N THR A 99 14.79 -5.27 16.50
CA THR A 99 15.43 -6.58 16.71
C THR A 99 14.94 -7.55 15.63
N SER A 100 15.39 -8.80 15.67
CA SER A 100 15.01 -9.86 14.74
C SER A 100 14.95 -11.21 15.45
N ASP A 101 14.11 -12.11 14.96
CA ASP A 101 14.07 -13.51 15.41
C ASP A 101 15.21 -14.37 14.85
N GLU A 102 15.93 -13.88 13.85
CA GLU A 102 17.14 -14.45 13.29
C GLU A 102 18.34 -13.49 13.40
N GLU A 103 19.54 -14.00 13.11
CA GLU A 103 20.68 -13.14 12.79
C GLU A 103 20.26 -12.14 11.71
N PHE A 104 20.67 -10.89 11.85
CA PHE A 104 20.29 -9.83 10.93
C PHE A 104 21.45 -8.88 10.70
N THR A 105 21.36 -8.13 9.62
CA THR A 105 22.42 -7.25 9.19
C THR A 105 21.88 -5.86 8.89
N ILE A 106 22.66 -4.85 9.25
CA ILE A 106 22.41 -3.46 8.88
C ILE A 106 23.50 -3.06 7.90
N GLN A 107 23.10 -2.68 6.70
CA GLN A 107 23.97 -2.35 5.58
C GLN A 107 23.81 -0.87 5.22
N GLY A 108 24.88 -0.08 5.37
CA GLY A 108 25.01 1.24 4.76
C GLY A 108 25.61 1.13 3.36
N LYS A 109 26.04 2.23 2.73
CA LYS A 109 26.57 2.18 1.35
C LYS A 109 27.88 1.39 1.23
N LYS A 110 28.78 1.52 2.22
CA LYS A 110 30.14 0.93 2.18
C LYS A 110 30.39 -0.13 3.25
N ASN A 111 29.63 -0.08 4.33
CA ASN A 111 29.90 -0.85 5.54
C ASN A 111 28.65 -1.63 5.96
N LYS A 112 28.89 -2.78 6.58
CA LYS A 112 27.89 -3.71 7.08
C LYS A 112 28.18 -4.06 8.53
N LYS A 113 27.15 -4.20 9.35
CA LYS A 113 27.24 -4.85 10.66
C LYS A 113 26.24 -5.99 10.75
N THR A 114 26.66 -7.08 11.38
CA THR A 114 25.84 -8.27 11.65
C THR A 114 25.58 -8.35 13.14
N TYR A 115 24.36 -8.74 13.49
CA TYR A 115 23.82 -8.78 14.84
C TYR A 115 23.17 -10.14 15.09
N ALA A 116 23.32 -10.66 16.31
CA ALA A 116 22.72 -11.96 16.65
C ALA A 116 21.19 -11.86 16.76
N ALA A 117 20.50 -12.98 16.64
CA ALA A 117 19.06 -13.06 16.90
C ALA A 117 18.71 -12.54 18.30
N GLY A 118 17.66 -11.71 18.39
CA GLY A 118 17.23 -11.07 19.63
C GLY A 118 18.08 -9.88 20.09
N GLU A 119 19.19 -9.56 19.41
CA GLU A 119 19.96 -8.36 19.70
C GLU A 119 19.14 -7.11 19.34
N THR A 120 19.18 -6.10 20.21
CA THR A 120 18.42 -4.86 20.01
C THR A 120 19.35 -3.75 19.54
N VAL A 121 18.96 -3.07 18.47
CA VAL A 121 19.72 -1.96 17.88
C VAL A 121 18.82 -0.73 17.79
N THR A 122 19.34 0.42 18.22
CA THR A 122 18.70 1.72 18.05
C THR A 122 19.45 2.54 17.01
N ILE A 123 18.73 2.98 15.99
CA ILE A 123 19.22 3.81 14.89
C ILE A 123 18.63 5.19 15.07
N ASN A 124 19.48 6.19 15.25
CA ASN A 124 19.13 7.61 15.28
C ASN A 124 19.81 8.31 14.08
N PRO A 125 19.56 9.62 13.85
CA PRO A 125 20.15 10.34 12.72
C PRO A 125 21.69 10.36 12.68
N ASP A 126 22.36 10.09 13.80
CA ASP A 126 23.82 10.10 13.93
C ASP A 126 24.42 8.68 13.93
N TYR A 127 23.61 7.65 13.68
CA TYR A 127 24.05 6.27 13.59
C TYR A 127 25.09 6.10 12.46
N GLU A 128 26.23 5.50 12.78
CA GLU A 128 27.42 5.47 11.92
C GLU A 128 27.17 4.95 10.49
N LEU A 129 26.35 3.91 10.31
CA LEU A 129 26.04 3.33 9.00
C LEU A 129 25.07 4.19 8.18
N LEU A 130 24.38 5.15 8.82
CA LEU A 130 23.45 6.09 8.17
C LEU A 130 24.16 7.34 7.61
N SER A 131 25.51 7.37 7.64
CA SER A 131 26.31 8.49 7.13
C SER A 131 26.07 8.81 5.64
N ASP A 132 25.74 7.80 4.83
CA ASP A 132 25.35 7.97 3.41
C ASP A 132 23.84 8.22 3.23
N GLY A 133 23.09 8.44 4.31
CA GLY A 133 21.68 8.83 4.32
C GLY A 133 20.67 7.69 4.32
N ARG A 134 21.10 6.44 4.14
CA ARG A 134 20.21 5.28 4.10
C ARG A 134 20.89 4.01 4.59
N VAL A 135 20.16 3.17 5.31
CA VAL A 135 20.57 1.80 5.65
C VAL A 135 19.47 0.82 5.30
N LYS A 136 19.87 -0.41 4.97
CA LYS A 136 18.98 -1.54 4.76
C LYS A 136 19.20 -2.58 5.86
N VAL A 137 18.11 -3.10 6.41
CA VAL A 137 18.10 -4.14 7.43
C VAL A 137 17.50 -5.40 6.83
N GLU A 138 18.24 -6.50 6.91
CA GLU A 138 17.86 -7.81 6.35
C GLU A 138 18.22 -8.92 7.31
N THR A 139 17.35 -9.91 7.43
CA THR A 139 17.60 -11.15 8.18
C THR A 139 18.49 -12.11 7.39
N ALA A 140 19.08 -13.08 8.07
CA ALA A 140 19.94 -14.09 7.46
C ALA A 140 19.19 -14.98 6.44
N SER A 141 17.87 -15.12 6.59
CA SER A 141 17.00 -15.78 5.61
C SER A 141 15.76 -14.94 5.30
N GLU A 142 15.09 -15.24 4.19
CA GLU A 142 13.80 -14.61 3.81
C GLU A 142 12.64 -14.95 4.77
N LYS A 143 12.81 -15.93 5.67
CA LYS A 143 11.78 -16.33 6.63
C LYS A 143 11.84 -15.54 7.94
N GLY A 144 13.00 -14.96 8.25
CA GLY A 144 13.20 -14.13 9.42
C GLY A 144 12.30 -12.89 9.39
N LYS A 145 12.00 -12.35 10.57
CA LYS A 145 11.19 -11.16 10.75
C LYS A 145 11.90 -10.12 11.58
N ILE A 146 11.87 -8.88 11.09
CA ILE A 146 12.39 -7.71 11.79
C ILE A 146 11.27 -7.13 12.65
N GLN A 147 11.49 -7.00 13.95
CA GLN A 147 10.53 -6.40 14.88
C GLN A 147 10.90 -4.95 15.16
N LEU A 148 9.96 -4.02 14.94
CA LEU A 148 10.15 -2.61 15.33
C LEU A 148 9.67 -2.39 16.76
N LEU A 149 10.61 -2.21 17.68
CA LEU A 149 10.36 -1.98 19.10
C LEU A 149 9.93 -0.53 19.41
N SER A 150 10.30 0.40 18.53
CA SER A 150 9.96 1.82 18.55
C SER A 150 8.54 2.14 18.03
N VAL A 151 7.86 1.16 17.45
CA VAL A 151 6.52 1.31 16.87
C VAL A 151 5.53 0.41 17.61
N LYS A 152 4.34 0.95 17.92
CA LYS A 152 3.22 0.17 18.49
C LYS A 152 2.03 0.12 17.54
N ARG A 153 1.41 -1.05 17.50
CA ARG A 153 0.19 -1.41 16.76
C ARG A 153 -0.73 -2.18 17.70
N MET A 154 -1.93 -2.55 17.26
CA MET A 154 -2.91 -3.26 18.10
C MET A 154 -2.36 -4.57 18.68
N SER A 155 -1.59 -5.35 17.91
CA SER A 155 -0.92 -6.57 18.40
C SER A 155 0.40 -6.35 19.14
N GLY A 156 0.76 -5.10 19.50
CA GLY A 156 1.99 -4.75 20.20
C GLY A 156 3.08 -4.21 19.27
N ASN A 157 4.31 -4.70 19.39
CA ASN A 157 5.40 -4.29 18.49
C ASN A 157 5.36 -5.13 17.20
N PRO A 158 5.09 -4.52 16.03
CA PRO A 158 4.89 -5.25 14.78
C PRO A 158 6.18 -5.92 14.29
N LYS A 159 6.02 -7.09 13.68
CA LYS A 159 7.08 -7.88 13.05
C LYS A 159 6.88 -7.90 11.53
N TYR A 160 7.92 -7.60 10.77
CA TYR A 160 7.86 -7.42 9.33
C TYR A 160 8.66 -8.50 8.62
N ARG A 161 8.07 -9.04 7.55
CA ARG A 161 8.76 -9.86 6.56
C ARG A 161 9.57 -8.98 5.61
N GLY A 162 10.46 -9.60 4.83
CA GLY A 162 11.31 -8.90 3.87
C GLY A 162 12.34 -8.03 4.56
N SER A 163 12.56 -6.83 4.03
CA SER A 163 13.60 -5.91 4.52
C SER A 163 13.01 -4.62 5.08
N ILE A 164 13.76 -3.98 5.97
CA ILE A 164 13.46 -2.63 6.46
C ILE A 164 14.54 -1.68 5.94
N GLU A 165 14.12 -0.62 5.28
CA GLU A 165 14.97 0.46 4.83
C GLU A 165 14.73 1.68 5.72
N ILE A 166 15.80 2.28 6.24
CA ILE A 166 15.74 3.46 7.09
C ILE A 166 16.51 4.57 6.40
N ALA A 167 15.82 5.66 6.08
CA ALA A 167 16.39 6.82 5.41
C ALA A 167 16.40 8.05 6.33
N LYS A 168 17.49 8.82 6.27
CA LYS A 168 17.62 10.11 6.93
C LYS A 168 16.94 11.19 6.08
N ASP A 169 16.06 11.95 6.72
CA ASP A 169 15.41 13.14 6.19
C ASP A 169 15.69 14.34 7.11
N ALA A 170 15.44 15.56 6.62
CA ALA A 170 15.56 16.77 7.42
C ALA A 170 14.63 16.78 8.65
N ASN A 171 13.49 16.08 8.58
CA ASN A 171 12.51 16.03 9.65
C ASN A 171 12.65 14.82 10.59
N GLY A 172 13.58 13.91 10.33
CA GLY A 172 13.77 12.68 11.11
C GLY A 172 14.12 11.48 10.22
N LEU A 173 13.71 10.29 10.65
CA LEU A 173 13.92 9.04 9.94
C LEU A 173 12.63 8.58 9.26
N LEU A 174 12.73 8.13 8.02
CA LEU A 174 11.67 7.43 7.31
C LEU A 174 11.96 5.93 7.37
N ILE A 175 10.92 5.12 7.61
CA ILE A 175 11.02 3.66 7.64
C ILE A 175 10.18 3.10 6.50
N VAL A 176 10.78 2.33 5.61
CA VAL A 176 10.10 1.66 4.51
C VAL A 176 10.29 0.16 4.66
N ASN A 177 9.19 -0.60 4.73
CA ASN A 177 9.24 -2.04 4.62
C ASN A 177 9.10 -2.47 3.16
N GLU A 178 10.06 -3.24 2.65
CA GLU A 178 10.06 -3.78 1.29
C GLU A 178 9.98 -5.30 1.33
N LEU A 179 8.95 -5.86 0.69
CA LEU A 179 8.61 -7.28 0.72
C LEU A 179 7.79 -7.68 -0.52
N PRO A 180 7.63 -8.99 -0.80
CA PRO A 180 6.77 -9.45 -1.88
C PRO A 180 5.32 -9.00 -1.67
N LEU A 181 4.65 -8.58 -2.75
CA LEU A 181 3.27 -8.07 -2.71
C LEU A 181 2.31 -9.07 -2.05
N GLU A 182 2.48 -10.36 -2.30
CA GLU A 182 1.64 -11.41 -1.70
C GLU A 182 1.88 -11.52 -0.19
N GLU A 183 3.12 -11.39 0.29
CA GLU A 183 3.41 -11.48 1.72
C GLU A 183 2.94 -10.25 2.50
N TYR A 184 2.89 -9.09 1.84
CA TYR A 184 2.23 -7.90 2.39
C TYR A 184 0.77 -8.18 2.74
N LEU A 185 0.05 -8.91 1.89
CA LEU A 185 -1.37 -9.21 2.09
C LEU A 185 -1.62 -10.10 3.32
N TYR A 186 -0.65 -10.91 3.74
CA TYR A 186 -0.78 -11.75 4.94
C TYR A 186 -1.10 -10.91 6.20
N ALA A 187 -0.56 -9.69 6.29
CA ALA A 187 -0.81 -8.80 7.43
C ALA A 187 -1.82 -7.68 7.12
N VAL A 188 -2.18 -7.44 5.86
CA VAL A 188 -3.30 -6.54 5.50
C VAL A 188 -4.64 -7.19 5.86
N ILE A 189 -4.85 -8.45 5.46
CA ILE A 189 -6.14 -9.13 5.65
C ILE A 189 -6.62 -9.08 7.10
N PRO A 190 -5.86 -9.57 8.10
CA PRO A 190 -6.33 -9.54 9.49
C PRO A 190 -6.41 -8.12 10.05
N SER A 191 -5.70 -7.15 9.46
CA SER A 191 -5.76 -5.74 9.88
C SER A 191 -7.00 -5.02 9.36
N GLU A 192 -7.59 -5.50 8.26
CA GLU A 192 -8.76 -4.91 7.61
C GLU A 192 -10.05 -5.67 7.90
N MET A 193 -9.97 -6.99 8.10
CA MET A 193 -11.13 -7.84 8.30
C MET A 193 -10.85 -8.94 9.34
N PRO A 194 -11.77 -9.18 10.29
CA PRO A 194 -11.62 -10.25 11.26
C PRO A 194 -11.58 -11.63 10.60
N THR A 195 -10.58 -12.44 10.94
CA THR A 195 -10.40 -13.75 10.30
C THR A 195 -11.47 -14.78 10.65
N TYR A 196 -12.23 -14.57 11.74
CA TYR A 196 -13.36 -15.43 12.11
C TYR A 196 -14.57 -15.30 11.16
N TYR A 197 -14.56 -14.39 10.19
CA TYR A 197 -15.59 -14.32 9.13
C TYR A 197 -15.53 -15.51 8.16
N GLY A 198 -14.44 -16.28 8.20
CA GLY A 198 -14.29 -17.50 7.42
C GLY A 198 -13.55 -17.29 6.11
N MET A 199 -13.24 -18.40 5.43
CA MET A 199 -12.26 -18.42 4.35
C MET A 199 -12.71 -17.67 3.09
N GLU A 200 -13.97 -17.78 2.69
CA GLU A 200 -14.45 -17.14 1.46
C GLU A 200 -14.43 -15.60 1.54
N PRO A 201 -14.90 -14.95 2.64
CA PRO A 201 -14.65 -13.53 2.84
C PRO A 201 -13.17 -13.17 2.76
N LEU A 202 -12.29 -13.93 3.44
CA LEU A 202 -10.84 -13.66 3.43
C LEU A 202 -10.25 -13.72 2.02
N LYS A 203 -10.69 -14.66 1.18
CA LYS A 203 -10.30 -14.75 -0.23
C LYS A 203 -10.76 -13.54 -1.03
N VAL A 204 -12.01 -13.09 -0.83
CA VAL A 204 -12.52 -11.87 -1.48
C VAL A 204 -11.70 -10.65 -1.05
N GLN A 205 -11.41 -10.52 0.25
CA GLN A 205 -10.59 -9.43 0.77
C GLN A 205 -9.17 -9.48 0.21
N ALA A 206 -8.56 -10.66 0.05
CA ALA A 206 -7.25 -10.82 -0.56
C ALA A 206 -7.23 -10.28 -2.01
N VAL A 207 -8.24 -10.62 -2.82
CA VAL A 207 -8.36 -10.17 -4.22
C VAL A 207 -8.59 -8.66 -4.32
N CYS A 208 -9.46 -8.11 -3.46
CA CYS A 208 -9.67 -6.66 -3.35
C CYS A 208 -8.39 -5.93 -2.95
N ALA A 209 -7.73 -6.39 -1.87
CA ALA A 209 -6.53 -5.78 -1.34
C ALA A 209 -5.36 -5.83 -2.33
N ARG A 210 -5.18 -6.95 -3.04
CA ARG A 210 -4.18 -7.08 -4.10
C ARG A 210 -4.40 -6.09 -5.23
N SER A 211 -5.65 -5.96 -5.69
CA SER A 211 -6.03 -5.03 -6.75
C SER A 211 -5.77 -3.59 -6.34
N TYR A 212 -6.13 -3.23 -5.10
CA TYR A 212 -5.88 -1.92 -4.51
C TYR A 212 -4.37 -1.61 -4.43
N ALA A 213 -3.60 -2.50 -3.81
CA ALA A 213 -2.15 -2.36 -3.64
C ALA A 213 -1.43 -2.21 -4.99
N TYR A 214 -1.83 -3.00 -6.00
CA TYR A 214 -1.30 -2.91 -7.36
C TYR A 214 -1.54 -1.52 -7.97
N ARG A 215 -2.75 -0.97 -7.84
CA ARG A 215 -3.09 0.36 -8.37
C ARG A 215 -2.34 1.48 -7.69
N HIS A 216 -2.19 1.43 -6.37
CA HIS A 216 -1.43 2.44 -5.64
C HIS A 216 0.08 2.36 -5.89
N LEU A 217 0.61 1.16 -6.08
CA LEU A 217 1.97 0.96 -6.57
C LEU A 217 2.17 1.66 -7.91
N LEU A 218 1.32 1.40 -8.92
CA LEU A 218 1.44 2.07 -10.23
C LEU A 218 1.21 3.59 -10.16
N ALA A 219 0.37 4.07 -9.23
CA ALA A 219 0.15 5.49 -9.03
C ALA A 219 1.39 6.21 -8.48
N ASN A 220 2.25 5.48 -7.74
CA ASN A 220 3.56 5.93 -7.28
C ASN A 220 3.48 7.26 -6.48
N SER A 221 2.41 7.43 -5.70
CA SER A 221 2.07 8.70 -5.03
C SER A 221 2.96 9.05 -3.83
N LEU A 222 3.65 8.06 -3.26
CA LEU A 222 4.60 8.24 -2.16
C LEU A 222 6.06 8.09 -2.61
N ASN A 223 6.34 8.29 -3.91
CA ASN A 223 7.68 8.24 -4.49
C ASN A 223 8.70 9.14 -3.78
N GLN A 224 8.26 10.30 -3.30
CA GLN A 224 9.07 11.23 -2.52
C GLN A 224 9.45 10.70 -1.13
N TYR A 225 8.84 9.61 -0.66
CA TYR A 225 9.22 8.89 0.55
C TYR A 225 9.87 7.53 0.24
N GLY A 226 10.01 7.19 -1.04
CA GLY A 226 10.54 5.88 -1.47
C GLY A 226 9.57 4.73 -1.23
N ALA A 227 8.27 4.99 -1.20
CA ALA A 227 7.22 4.02 -0.92
C ALA A 227 6.08 4.05 -1.95
N HIS A 228 5.27 3.00 -1.96
CA HIS A 228 4.05 2.88 -2.77
C HIS A 228 2.79 3.24 -1.99
N VAL A 229 2.73 2.78 -0.74
CA VAL A 229 1.59 2.95 0.18
C VAL A 229 2.11 3.25 1.59
N ASP A 230 1.25 3.79 2.46
CA ASP A 230 1.51 3.80 3.91
C ASP A 230 0.70 2.72 4.63
N ASP A 231 0.99 2.51 5.91
CA ASP A 231 0.40 1.42 6.71
C ASP A 231 -0.90 1.80 7.45
N SER A 232 -1.56 2.88 7.05
CA SER A 232 -2.76 3.41 7.70
C SER A 232 -4.02 3.34 6.83
N VAL A 233 -5.15 3.78 7.39
CA VAL A 233 -6.44 3.97 6.69
C VAL A 233 -6.38 4.93 5.50
N SER A 234 -5.28 5.67 5.33
CA SER A 234 -5.07 6.48 4.11
C SER A 234 -4.86 5.60 2.86
N TYR A 235 -4.43 4.36 3.07
CA TYR A 235 -4.29 3.33 2.06
C TYR A 235 -5.00 2.06 2.54
N GLN A 236 -4.23 1.10 3.07
CA GLN A 236 -4.74 -0.12 3.68
C GLN A 236 -4.03 -0.30 5.01
N VAL A 237 -4.79 -0.64 6.04
CA VAL A 237 -4.24 -0.90 7.36
C VAL A 237 -3.31 -2.11 7.25
N TYR A 238 -2.04 -1.92 7.59
CA TYR A 238 -1.02 -2.95 7.44
C TYR A 238 -0.38 -3.28 8.78
N ASN A 239 -0.38 -4.57 9.13
CA ASN A 239 0.28 -5.12 10.31
C ASN A 239 -0.18 -4.48 11.63
N ASN A 240 -1.42 -3.96 11.66
CA ASN A 240 -2.09 -3.58 12.90
C ASN A 240 -2.41 -4.82 13.73
N ILE A 241 -2.86 -5.86 13.03
CA ILE A 241 -3.02 -7.22 13.52
C ILE A 241 -2.02 -8.11 12.79
N SER A 242 -1.33 -8.98 13.54
CA SER A 242 -0.35 -9.91 12.96
C SER A 242 -1.01 -10.95 12.03
N GLU A 243 -0.28 -11.36 10.99
CA GLU A 243 -0.68 -12.47 10.12
C GLU A 243 -0.98 -13.76 10.90
N ASN A 244 -1.88 -14.59 10.35
CA ASN A 244 -2.22 -15.91 10.85
C ASN A 244 -2.43 -16.92 9.71
N GLU A 245 -2.61 -18.20 10.04
CA GLU A 245 -2.73 -19.29 9.05
C GLU A 245 -3.87 -19.04 8.05
N ASP A 246 -5.03 -18.57 8.50
CA ASP A 246 -6.19 -18.30 7.64
C ASP A 246 -5.90 -17.19 6.63
N SER A 247 -5.30 -16.09 7.08
CA SER A 247 -4.91 -14.98 6.21
C SER A 247 -3.88 -15.40 5.16
N ILE A 248 -2.90 -16.23 5.55
CA ILE A 248 -1.87 -16.76 4.64
C ILE A 248 -2.51 -17.69 3.60
N LEU A 249 -3.41 -18.57 4.04
CA LEU A 249 -4.10 -19.51 3.16
C LEU A 249 -5.01 -18.78 2.16
N ALA A 250 -5.79 -17.79 2.60
CA ALA A 250 -6.65 -17.00 1.73
C ALA A 250 -5.88 -16.28 0.61
N VAL A 251 -4.71 -15.71 0.93
CA VAL A 251 -3.83 -15.08 -0.07
C VAL A 251 -3.30 -16.10 -1.05
N LYS A 252 -2.79 -17.25 -0.57
CA LYS A 252 -2.24 -18.31 -1.42
C LYS A 252 -3.27 -18.93 -2.35
N ASP A 253 -4.48 -19.18 -1.86
CA ASP A 253 -5.59 -19.72 -2.66
C ASP A 253 -6.06 -18.75 -3.75
N THR A 254 -5.77 -17.45 -3.60
CA THR A 254 -6.11 -16.39 -4.55
C THR A 254 -4.88 -15.77 -5.21
N TYR A 255 -3.76 -16.49 -5.22
CA TYR A 255 -2.48 -15.98 -5.72
C TYR A 255 -2.63 -15.38 -7.13
N GLY A 256 -2.20 -14.12 -7.29
CA GLY A 256 -2.26 -13.41 -8.56
C GLY A 256 -3.67 -13.06 -9.07
N GLN A 257 -4.74 -13.39 -8.34
CA GLN A 257 -6.10 -13.01 -8.71
C GLN A 257 -6.36 -11.54 -8.37
N VAL A 258 -6.82 -10.81 -9.38
CA VAL A 258 -7.14 -9.38 -9.31
C VAL A 258 -8.48 -9.11 -9.99
N ILE A 259 -9.12 -8.00 -9.61
CA ILE A 259 -10.38 -7.56 -10.22
C ILE A 259 -10.06 -6.67 -11.41
N LYS A 260 -10.69 -6.96 -12.55
CA LYS A 260 -10.51 -6.19 -13.78
C LYS A 260 -11.81 -5.59 -14.28
N TYR A 261 -11.69 -4.44 -14.95
CA TYR A 261 -12.73 -3.81 -15.75
C TYR A 261 -12.07 -3.28 -17.03
N ASP A 262 -12.60 -3.64 -18.20
CA ASP A 262 -11.99 -3.35 -19.51
C ASP A 262 -10.49 -3.74 -19.58
N GLU A 263 -10.18 -4.98 -19.17
CA GLU A 263 -8.83 -5.58 -19.09
C GLU A 263 -7.83 -4.93 -18.11
N GLU A 264 -8.17 -3.76 -17.57
CA GLU A 264 -7.37 -3.03 -16.58
C GLU A 264 -7.75 -3.45 -15.15
N VAL A 265 -6.73 -3.55 -14.28
CA VAL A 265 -6.98 -3.77 -12.84
C VAL A 265 -7.72 -2.57 -12.27
N ILE A 266 -8.76 -2.81 -11.48
CA ILE A 266 -9.53 -1.72 -10.86
C ILE A 266 -8.89 -1.27 -9.54
N THR A 267 -9.16 -0.01 -9.15
CA THR A 267 -8.98 0.40 -7.76
C THR A 267 -10.17 -0.14 -6.96
N ALA A 268 -9.95 -1.22 -6.21
CA ALA A 268 -10.97 -1.90 -5.42
C ALA A 268 -11.12 -1.26 -4.03
N TYR A 269 -11.97 -0.24 -3.92
CA TYR A 269 -12.32 0.34 -2.61
C TYR A 269 -13.22 -0.61 -1.81
N TYR A 270 -12.98 -0.69 -0.51
CA TYR A 270 -13.79 -1.43 0.45
C TYR A 270 -13.92 -0.62 1.75
N PHE A 271 -14.89 -0.96 2.58
CA PHE A 271 -15.18 -0.29 3.84
C PHE A 271 -15.90 -1.26 4.79
N SER A 272 -15.97 -0.92 6.08
CA SER A 272 -16.42 -1.87 7.12
C SER A 272 -17.93 -2.14 7.13
N THR A 273 -18.77 -1.09 7.14
CA THR A 273 -20.23 -1.25 7.32
C THR A 273 -20.96 -0.19 6.51
N SER A 274 -21.94 -0.60 5.71
CA SER A 274 -22.82 0.31 4.96
C SER A 274 -24.07 0.65 5.76
N CYS A 275 -24.85 1.63 5.31
CA CYS A 275 -26.22 1.84 5.79
C CYS A 275 -27.25 0.89 5.13
N GLY A 276 -26.77 -0.18 4.47
CA GLY A 276 -27.53 -1.12 3.65
C GLY A 276 -27.48 -0.82 2.15
N HIS A 277 -26.72 0.19 1.74
CA HIS A 277 -26.54 0.56 0.34
C HIS A 277 -25.10 1.08 0.13
N THR A 278 -24.45 0.66 -0.96
CA THR A 278 -23.15 1.23 -1.37
C THR A 278 -23.35 2.57 -2.08
N THR A 279 -22.29 3.29 -2.43
CA THR A 279 -22.43 4.58 -3.13
C THR A 279 -21.42 4.73 -4.26
N MET A 280 -21.51 5.86 -4.97
CA MET A 280 -20.62 6.22 -6.07
C MET A 280 -19.52 7.17 -5.57
N PRO A 281 -18.31 7.11 -6.17
CA PRO A 281 -17.16 7.94 -5.79
C PRO A 281 -17.42 9.45 -5.69
N GLU A 282 -18.19 10.00 -6.63
CA GLU A 282 -18.52 11.42 -6.71
C GLU A 282 -19.33 11.95 -5.51
N TYR A 283 -19.97 11.06 -4.75
CA TYR A 283 -20.69 11.41 -3.52
C TYR A 283 -19.86 11.26 -2.25
N VAL A 284 -18.66 10.67 -2.36
CA VAL A 284 -17.76 10.42 -1.22
C VAL A 284 -16.59 11.38 -1.23
N TRP A 285 -15.98 11.58 -2.40
CA TRP A 285 -14.76 12.38 -2.55
C TRP A 285 -15.05 13.68 -3.29
N ALA A 286 -14.48 14.80 -2.81
CA ALA A 286 -14.75 16.14 -3.34
C ALA A 286 -14.48 16.31 -4.86
N ASN A 287 -13.53 15.53 -5.41
CA ASN A 287 -13.21 15.50 -6.84
C ASN A 287 -13.54 14.14 -7.47
N GLY A 288 -14.38 13.33 -6.82
CA GLY A 288 -14.77 12.01 -7.31
C GLY A 288 -15.45 12.13 -8.66
N GLN A 289 -15.05 11.26 -9.59
CA GLN A 289 -15.68 11.13 -10.90
C GLN A 289 -16.47 9.83 -10.96
N PRO A 290 -17.51 9.74 -11.80
CA PRO A 290 -18.23 8.49 -12.00
C PRO A 290 -17.28 7.37 -12.47
N ILE A 291 -17.23 6.27 -11.72
CA ILE A 291 -16.46 5.08 -12.08
C ILE A 291 -17.44 3.98 -12.52
N PRO A 292 -17.31 3.38 -13.72
CA PRO A 292 -18.32 2.47 -14.27
C PRO A 292 -18.63 1.25 -13.38
N TYR A 293 -17.62 0.70 -12.71
CA TYR A 293 -17.76 -0.48 -11.85
C TYR A 293 -18.12 -0.16 -10.39
N LEU A 294 -18.10 1.12 -9.97
CA LEU A 294 -18.50 1.56 -8.62
C LEU A 294 -19.85 2.25 -8.69
N LYS A 295 -20.90 1.44 -8.60
CA LYS A 295 -22.29 1.91 -8.58
C LYS A 295 -22.89 1.68 -7.20
N GLY A 296 -23.71 2.63 -6.76
CA GLY A 296 -24.56 2.42 -5.59
C GLY A 296 -25.48 1.23 -5.83
N LYS A 297 -25.48 0.29 -4.90
CA LYS A 297 -26.35 -0.89 -4.90
C LYS A 297 -26.91 -1.15 -3.52
N LEU A 298 -28.18 -1.56 -3.48
CA LEU A 298 -28.81 -2.09 -2.29
C LEU A 298 -28.14 -3.41 -1.89
N MET A 299 -27.67 -3.49 -0.65
CA MET A 299 -26.99 -4.66 -0.08
C MET A 299 -28.00 -5.66 0.54
N ALA A 300 -29.12 -5.86 -0.14
CA ALA A 300 -30.20 -6.74 0.26
C ALA A 300 -29.75 -8.21 0.28
N THR A 301 -30.06 -8.92 1.36
CA THR A 301 -29.80 -10.38 1.45
C THR A 301 -30.79 -11.16 0.56
N GLU A 302 -30.52 -12.44 0.28
CA GLU A 302 -31.51 -13.27 -0.44
C GLU A 302 -32.84 -13.35 0.32
N ASN A 303 -32.79 -13.42 1.66
CA ASN A 303 -33.97 -13.45 2.54
C ASN A 303 -34.77 -12.13 2.56
N SER A 304 -34.13 -11.00 2.25
CA SER A 304 -34.82 -9.70 2.20
C SER A 304 -35.92 -9.64 1.12
N LYS A 305 -35.82 -10.48 0.07
CA LYS A 305 -36.83 -10.61 -0.99
C LYS A 305 -38.12 -11.29 -0.50
N GLU A 306 -38.09 -11.98 0.62
CA GLU A 306 -39.26 -12.63 1.21
C GLU A 306 -40.01 -11.72 2.19
N VAL A 307 -39.30 -10.78 2.83
CA VAL A 307 -39.85 -9.91 3.89
C VAL A 307 -40.26 -8.53 3.35
N SER A 308 -39.53 -7.98 2.37
CA SER A 308 -39.83 -6.67 1.78
C SER A 308 -40.61 -6.80 0.48
N SER A 309 -41.55 -5.86 0.25
CA SER A 309 -42.31 -5.86 -1.00
C SER A 309 -41.35 -5.67 -2.19
N GLN A 310 -41.58 -6.38 -3.31
CA GLN A 310 -40.79 -6.18 -4.53
C GLN A 310 -40.80 -4.71 -5.00
N GLU A 311 -41.83 -3.95 -4.61
CA GLU A 311 -41.93 -2.52 -4.85
C GLU A 311 -40.91 -1.72 -4.02
N SER A 312 -40.77 -2.01 -2.72
CA SER A 312 -39.75 -1.41 -1.84
C SER A 312 -38.34 -1.67 -2.37
N ILE A 313 -38.03 -2.92 -2.76
CA ILE A 313 -36.71 -3.27 -3.32
C ILE A 313 -36.41 -2.46 -4.58
N ARG A 314 -37.40 -2.30 -5.48
CA ARG A 314 -37.24 -1.49 -6.70
C ARG A 314 -37.04 -0.01 -6.37
N LEU A 315 -37.78 0.50 -5.40
CA LEU A 315 -37.68 1.88 -4.95
C LEU A 315 -36.28 2.19 -4.38
N TYR A 316 -35.73 1.26 -3.60
CA TYR A 316 -34.45 1.42 -2.91
C TYR A 316 -33.23 1.15 -3.79
N GLN A 317 -33.40 0.77 -5.06
CA GLN A 317 -32.29 0.76 -6.02
C GLN A 317 -31.83 2.17 -6.41
N ASP A 318 -32.71 3.17 -6.32
CA ASP A 318 -32.42 4.56 -6.69
C ASP A 318 -32.63 5.48 -5.49
N LEU A 319 -31.54 5.75 -4.78
CA LEU A 319 -31.52 6.68 -3.64
C LEU A 319 -31.20 8.13 -4.06
N SER A 320 -31.16 8.45 -5.36
CA SER A 320 -30.91 9.84 -5.82
C SER A 320 -32.07 10.79 -5.51
N LYS A 321 -33.27 10.24 -5.21
CA LYS A 321 -34.46 10.97 -4.82
C LYS A 321 -34.61 10.98 -3.30
N GLU A 322 -34.76 12.17 -2.73
CA GLU A 322 -34.94 12.39 -1.29
C GLU A 322 -36.09 11.54 -0.69
N GLU A 323 -37.19 11.39 -1.41
CA GLU A 323 -38.33 10.57 -0.97
C GLU A 323 -37.94 9.09 -0.81
N ASN A 324 -37.17 8.55 -1.77
CA ASN A 324 -36.73 7.15 -1.75
C ASN A 324 -35.74 6.93 -0.60
N PHE A 325 -34.77 7.84 -0.44
CA PHE A 325 -33.81 7.80 0.65
C PHE A 325 -34.50 7.83 2.02
N ARG A 326 -35.46 8.75 2.23
CA ARG A 326 -36.20 8.87 3.50
C ARG A 326 -37.02 7.63 3.84
N LYS A 327 -37.61 6.98 2.82
CA LYS A 327 -38.31 5.69 3.01
C LYS A 327 -37.31 4.60 3.38
N PHE A 328 -36.24 4.45 2.59
CA PHE A 328 -35.21 3.43 2.81
C PHE A 328 -34.61 3.50 4.22
N ILE A 329 -34.13 4.67 4.65
CA ILE A 329 -33.37 4.80 5.90
C ILE A 329 -34.25 4.58 7.16
N LYS A 330 -35.58 4.70 7.03
CA LYS A 330 -36.56 4.49 8.10
C LYS A 330 -37.26 3.13 8.04
N ASP A 331 -36.96 2.34 7.02
CA ASP A 331 -37.59 1.04 6.81
C ASP A 331 -36.74 -0.02 7.52
N ASP A 332 -37.17 -0.37 8.73
CA ASP A 332 -36.50 -1.35 9.60
C ASP A 332 -36.78 -2.80 9.16
N ASP A 333 -37.76 -3.02 8.28
CA ASP A 333 -38.11 -4.36 7.77
C ASP A 333 -37.15 -4.83 6.66
N VAL A 334 -36.39 -3.90 6.06
CA VAL A 334 -35.38 -4.24 5.06
C VAL A 334 -34.07 -4.68 5.72
N VAL A 335 -33.89 -5.99 5.75
CA VAL A 335 -32.64 -6.63 6.17
C VAL A 335 -31.60 -6.60 5.05
N THR A 336 -30.45 -6.01 5.33
CA THR A 336 -29.28 -5.98 4.44
C THR A 336 -28.11 -6.72 5.08
N TYR A 337 -27.03 -6.97 4.34
CA TYR A 337 -25.86 -7.69 4.87
C TYR A 337 -25.30 -7.08 6.16
N ASP A 338 -25.42 -5.76 6.31
CA ASP A 338 -24.82 -5.02 7.41
C ASP A 338 -25.78 -4.77 8.58
N SER A 339 -27.03 -5.25 8.51
CA SER A 339 -28.08 -4.87 9.48
C SER A 339 -27.79 -5.24 10.93
N GLU A 340 -26.94 -6.23 11.18
CA GLU A 340 -26.59 -6.70 12.53
C GLU A 340 -25.38 -5.94 13.14
N PHE A 341 -24.77 -5.01 12.42
CA PHE A 341 -23.61 -4.27 12.90
C PHE A 341 -24.04 -3.00 13.64
N ASP A 342 -23.36 -2.68 14.75
CA ASP A 342 -23.68 -1.51 15.59
C ASP A 342 -23.72 -0.19 14.81
N TRP A 343 -22.81 -0.02 13.83
CA TRP A 343 -22.71 1.18 13.01
C TRP A 343 -23.77 1.26 11.89
N TYR A 344 -24.58 0.22 11.69
CA TYR A 344 -25.65 0.21 10.71
C TYR A 344 -26.65 1.31 11.02
N ARG A 345 -26.82 2.24 10.07
CA ARG A 345 -27.73 3.40 10.19
C ARG A 345 -27.58 4.18 11.51
N TRP A 346 -26.36 4.24 12.05
CA TRP A 346 -26.05 4.98 13.27
C TRP A 346 -26.88 4.55 14.48
N ASN A 347 -27.18 3.25 14.61
CA ASN A 347 -27.89 2.70 15.77
C ASN A 347 -26.99 2.58 17.03
N THR A 348 -25.89 3.33 17.08
CA THR A 348 -24.99 3.38 18.24
C THR A 348 -25.55 4.36 19.27
N THR A 349 -25.76 3.88 20.50
CA THR A 349 -26.19 4.70 21.66
C THR A 349 -25.02 5.30 22.42
#